data_AF-A0A0G2EC09-F1
#
_entry.id   AF-A0A0G2EC09-F1
#
_cell.length_a   1.000
_cell.length_b   1.000
_cell.length_c   1.000
_cell.angle_alpha   90.00
_cell.angle_beta   90.00
_cell.angle_gamma   90.00
#
_symmetry.space_group_name_H-M   'P 1'
#
loop_
_entity.id
_entity.type
_entity.pdbx_description
1 polymer ?
#
loop_
_entity_poly.entity_id
_entity_poly.type
_entity_poly.pdbx_seq_one_letter_code
_entity_poly.pdbx_strand_id
1 'polypeptide(L)'
;MIQKFSPDEPPVQEERGWGQEEPEVVTHDETQPLLVLDIGCGKGGDLGKWQQAPQAVGLYVGLDPAEQSVAQARDRYIGMRRGRRPIFDARFVAKDCFGEWIGDVPIVQEVGIDGSVGPGGNMMAARWGKTGGFDVVTMMFTMHYSFENEQKARMMLKNVAGSLKKGGRLIGVCPNSDIISSRVAAWHQKRKDEKVQSGENGDATHASNGSSNTPPPAEEGEVEEDADDSAPSPRWGNSLYNVKFTGVTPPDGVFRPATGWKYTYWMEEAVDVPEYVVPWEAFRALAEDYNLEQRYRKSFLDIWESDNNDPILGPLAVRMGVRKFEGGPLNISDEEREAVGFYHAFCFTKV
;
A
#
# COMPACT_ATOMS: atom_id res chain seq x y z
N MET A 1 -7.24 11.00 -1.07
CA MET A 1 -5.82 10.75 -0.74
C MET A 1 -4.92 11.88 -1.23
N ILE A 2 -4.70 12.09 -2.53
CA ILE A 2 -3.81 13.16 -3.03
C ILE A 2 -4.24 14.55 -2.55
N GLN A 3 -5.53 14.88 -2.61
CA GLN A 3 -6.05 16.16 -2.09
C GLN A 3 -5.83 16.25 -0.57
N LYS A 4 -6.35 15.26 0.17
CA LYS A 4 -6.30 15.17 1.65
C LYS A 4 -4.91 15.14 2.29
N PHE A 5 -3.94 14.56 1.60
CA PHE A 5 -2.60 14.32 2.14
C PHE A 5 -1.51 15.05 1.35
N SER A 6 -1.87 16.07 0.56
CA SER A 6 -0.90 17.08 0.14
C SER A 6 -0.33 17.80 1.37
N PRO A 7 0.99 17.98 1.50
CA PRO A 7 1.66 18.58 2.68
C PRO A 7 1.03 19.84 3.28
N ASP A 8 0.30 20.62 2.48
CA ASP A 8 -0.36 21.87 2.89
C ASP A 8 -1.71 21.71 3.64
N GLU A 9 -2.27 20.50 3.79
CA GLU A 9 -3.44 20.35 4.67
C GLU A 9 -3.00 20.38 6.14
N PRO A 10 -3.61 21.25 6.99
CA PRO A 10 -3.35 21.23 8.42
C PRO A 10 -3.64 19.83 8.95
N PRO A 11 -2.84 19.32 9.91
CA PRO A 11 -3.10 18.00 10.47
C PRO A 11 -4.56 17.94 10.92
N VAL A 12 -5.26 16.91 10.43
CA VAL A 12 -6.64 16.60 10.85
C VAL A 12 -6.72 16.75 12.36
N GLN A 13 -7.63 17.57 12.86
CA GLN A 13 -7.87 17.70 14.30
C GLN A 13 -8.30 16.34 14.86
N GLU A 14 -7.35 15.56 15.37
CA GLU A 14 -7.65 14.42 16.23
C GLU A 14 -8.29 14.95 17.52
N GLU A 15 -9.36 14.30 17.99
CA GLU A 15 -9.96 14.61 19.30
C GLU A 15 -8.89 14.43 20.39
N ARG A 16 -8.45 15.56 20.95
CA ARG A 16 -7.31 15.65 21.86
C ARG A 16 -7.67 15.10 23.25
N GLY A 17 -6.80 14.25 23.81
CA GLY A 17 -6.76 13.99 25.25
C GLY A 17 -6.23 15.20 26.03
N TRP A 18 -6.79 15.47 27.21
CA TRP A 18 -6.39 16.59 28.07
C TRP A 18 -4.90 16.49 28.48
N GLY A 19 -4.08 17.47 28.09
CA GLY A 19 -2.72 17.66 28.63
C GLY A 19 -1.54 17.45 27.67
N GLN A 20 -1.75 17.29 26.37
CA GLN A 20 -0.65 17.30 25.39
C GLN A 20 -0.29 18.73 24.99
N GLU A 21 1.01 19.07 25.09
CA GLU A 21 1.57 20.34 24.58
C GLU A 21 1.37 20.42 23.06
N GLU A 22 1.18 21.64 22.54
CA GLU A 22 1.00 21.86 21.10
C GLU A 22 2.22 21.34 20.33
N PRO A 23 2.05 20.49 19.30
CA PRO A 23 3.18 20.17 18.43
C PRO A 23 3.64 21.46 17.75
N GLU A 24 4.97 21.65 17.65
CA GLU A 24 5.55 22.73 16.84
C GLU A 24 4.91 22.74 15.46
N VAL A 25 4.25 23.84 15.12
CA VAL A 25 3.69 24.07 13.79
C VAL A 25 4.88 24.24 12.85
N VAL A 26 5.29 23.16 12.19
CA VAL A 26 6.19 23.26 11.03
C VAL A 26 5.35 23.86 9.90
N THR A 27 5.37 25.18 9.79
CA THR A 27 4.83 25.87 8.62
C THR A 27 5.68 25.47 7.43
N HIS A 28 5.18 24.56 6.59
CA HIS A 28 5.74 24.38 5.26
C HIS A 28 5.61 25.72 4.53
N ASP A 29 6.74 26.27 4.11
CA ASP A 29 6.83 27.51 3.32
C ASP A 29 5.92 27.36 2.10
N GLU A 30 4.84 28.14 2.03
CA GLU A 30 3.74 28.11 1.04
C GLU A 30 4.19 28.35 -0.42
N THR A 31 5.50 28.27 -0.69
CA THR A 31 6.12 28.77 -1.92
C THR A 31 6.83 27.71 -2.77
N GLN A 32 7.08 26.49 -2.25
CA GLN A 32 7.81 25.47 -3.01
C GLN A 32 6.87 24.42 -3.64
N PRO A 33 6.98 24.17 -4.96
CA PRO A 33 6.24 23.10 -5.62
C PRO A 33 6.65 21.71 -5.13
N LEU A 34 5.69 20.78 -5.08
CA LEU A 34 5.91 19.41 -4.62
C LEU A 34 6.83 18.60 -5.54
N LEU A 35 7.67 17.78 -4.92
CA LEU A 35 8.44 16.72 -5.55
C LEU A 35 7.79 15.37 -5.20
N VAL A 36 7.27 14.69 -6.22
CA VAL A 36 6.52 13.45 -6.08
C VAL A 36 7.31 12.29 -6.68
N LEU A 37 7.43 11.20 -5.93
CA LEU A 37 7.92 9.91 -6.41
C LEU A 37 6.76 8.91 -6.42
N ASP A 38 6.42 8.39 -7.59
CA ASP A 38 5.36 7.40 -7.78
C ASP A 38 5.98 6.03 -8.09
N ILE A 39 5.98 5.15 -7.08
CA ILE A 39 6.51 3.79 -7.18
C ILE A 39 5.37 2.88 -7.63
N GLY A 40 5.57 2.18 -8.75
CA GLY A 40 4.52 1.43 -9.42
C GLY A 40 3.58 2.35 -10.21
N CYS A 41 4.13 3.35 -10.91
CA CYS A 41 3.32 4.36 -11.60
C CYS A 41 2.45 3.81 -12.74
N GLY A 42 2.70 2.56 -13.17
CA GLY A 42 2.00 1.88 -14.24
C GLY A 42 1.99 2.71 -15.52
N LYS A 43 0.82 2.81 -16.14
CA LYS A 43 0.58 3.56 -17.39
C LYS A 43 0.32 5.06 -17.14
N GLY A 44 0.64 5.58 -15.95
CA GLY A 44 0.43 6.99 -15.59
C GLY A 44 -1.05 7.35 -15.32
N GLY A 45 -1.78 6.50 -14.58
CA GLY A 45 -3.19 6.72 -14.22
C GLY A 45 -3.44 7.94 -13.33
N ASP A 46 -2.41 8.40 -12.61
CA ASP A 46 -2.51 9.47 -11.62
C ASP A 46 -1.96 10.82 -12.12
N LEU A 47 -1.37 10.89 -13.32
CA LEU A 47 -0.81 12.14 -13.85
C LEU A 47 -1.83 13.28 -13.87
N GLY A 48 -3.07 13.01 -14.31
CA GLY A 48 -4.14 14.00 -14.31
C GLY A 48 -4.60 14.41 -12.90
N LYS A 49 -4.40 13.54 -11.90
CA LYS A 49 -4.71 13.85 -10.50
C LYS A 49 -3.65 14.78 -9.92
N TRP A 50 -2.37 14.52 -10.19
CA TRP A 50 -1.25 15.40 -9.81
C TRP A 50 -1.32 16.78 -10.46
N GLN A 51 -1.79 16.87 -11.70
CA GLN A 51 -2.02 18.17 -12.35
C GLN A 51 -3.09 19.01 -11.64
N GLN A 52 -4.04 18.34 -10.97
CA GLN A 52 -5.17 18.95 -10.27
C GLN A 52 -4.96 18.95 -8.74
N ALA A 53 -3.76 18.65 -8.27
CA ALA A 53 -3.44 18.69 -6.85
C ALA A 53 -3.63 20.13 -6.31
N PRO A 54 -4.06 20.29 -5.04
CA PRO A 54 -4.27 21.61 -4.45
C PRO A 54 -2.97 22.42 -4.39
N GLN A 55 -1.86 21.75 -4.10
CA GLN A 55 -0.52 22.30 -4.15
C GLN A 55 0.13 22.00 -5.50
N ALA A 56 0.82 22.97 -6.07
CA ALA A 56 1.49 22.81 -7.36
C ALA A 56 2.59 21.74 -7.27
N VAL A 57 2.61 20.82 -8.24
CA VAL A 57 3.71 19.88 -8.40
C VAL A 57 4.80 20.52 -9.26
N GLY A 58 6.06 20.43 -8.83
CA GLY A 58 7.23 20.85 -9.60
C GLY A 58 7.80 19.70 -10.42
N LEU A 59 7.96 18.54 -9.79
CA LEU A 59 8.54 17.33 -10.38
C LEU A 59 7.72 16.10 -10.00
N TYR A 60 7.46 15.25 -10.98
CA TYR A 60 6.91 13.91 -10.81
C TYR A 60 7.90 12.87 -11.36
N VAL A 61 8.31 11.91 -10.54
CA VAL A 61 9.16 10.80 -10.94
C VAL A 61 8.34 9.52 -10.86
N GLY A 62 8.03 8.92 -12.01
CA GLY A 62 7.35 7.62 -12.09
C GLY A 62 8.35 6.49 -12.29
N LEU A 63 8.34 5.52 -11.37
CA LEU A 63 9.12 4.28 -11.48
C LEU A 63 8.17 3.09 -11.58
N ASP A 64 8.46 2.16 -12.47
CA ASP A 64 7.70 0.92 -12.60
C ASP A 64 8.59 -0.19 -13.18
N PRO A 65 8.46 -1.46 -12.76
CA PRO A 65 9.27 -2.54 -13.33
C PRO A 65 8.92 -2.84 -14.80
N ALA A 66 7.70 -2.56 -15.25
CA ALA A 66 7.26 -2.86 -16.60
C ALA A 66 7.61 -1.73 -17.57
N GLU A 67 8.65 -1.91 -18.39
CA GLU A 67 9.10 -0.90 -19.36
C GLU A 67 8.00 -0.44 -20.32
N GLN A 68 7.10 -1.34 -20.73
CA GLN A 68 5.95 -0.98 -21.57
C GLN A 68 4.98 -0.03 -20.86
N SER A 69 4.75 -0.23 -19.56
CA SER A 69 3.92 0.67 -18.73
C SER A 69 4.56 2.05 -18.62
N VAL A 70 5.87 2.10 -18.35
CA VAL A 70 6.67 3.34 -18.31
C VAL A 70 6.62 4.10 -19.62
N ALA A 71 6.76 3.41 -20.76
CA ALA A 71 6.65 4.02 -22.08
C ALA A 71 5.26 4.64 -22.31
N GLN A 72 4.19 3.92 -21.95
CA GLN A 72 2.82 4.42 -22.07
C GLN A 72 2.55 5.62 -21.13
N ALA A 73 3.09 5.61 -19.91
CA ALA A 73 3.00 6.73 -18.99
C ALA A 73 3.69 7.99 -19.54
N ARG A 74 4.87 7.81 -20.15
CA ARG A 74 5.61 8.88 -20.82
C ARG A 74 4.82 9.46 -22.01
N ASP A 75 4.25 8.61 -22.85
CA ASP A 75 3.44 9.06 -24.00
C ASP A 75 2.19 9.81 -23.54
N ARG A 76 1.51 9.33 -22.49
CA ARG A 76 0.39 10.01 -21.85
C ARG A 76 0.78 11.40 -21.35
N TYR A 77 1.89 11.50 -20.63
CA TYR A 77 2.42 12.78 -20.15
C TYR A 77 2.77 13.75 -21.28
N ILE A 78 3.44 13.27 -22.34
CA ILE A 78 3.73 14.08 -23.55
C ILE A 78 2.43 14.59 -24.18
N GLY A 79 1.40 13.76 -24.25
CA GLY A 79 0.07 14.15 -24.68
C GLY A 79 -0.52 15.29 -23.84
N MET A 80 -0.44 15.18 -22.51
CA MET A 80 -0.89 16.23 -21.58
C MET A 80 -0.13 17.54 -21.77
N ARG A 81 1.19 17.49 -21.98
CA ARG A 81 2.04 18.67 -22.20
C ARG A 81 1.69 19.48 -23.45
N ARG A 82 1.01 18.88 -24.44
CA ARG A 82 0.54 19.60 -25.64
C ARG A 82 -0.62 20.57 -25.34
N GLY A 83 -1.18 20.51 -24.13
CA GLY A 83 -2.18 21.47 -23.66
C GLY A 83 -1.64 22.91 -23.56
N ARG A 84 -2.55 23.88 -23.43
CA ARG A 84 -2.22 25.32 -23.40
C ARG A 84 -1.54 25.78 -22.11
N ARG A 85 -1.65 25.02 -21.02
CA ARG A 85 -1.11 25.39 -19.70
C ARG A 85 0.14 24.54 -19.41
N PRO A 86 1.25 25.14 -18.94
CA PRO A 86 2.37 24.38 -18.42
C PRO A 86 1.92 23.43 -17.31
N ILE A 87 2.55 22.25 -17.26
CA ILE A 87 2.40 21.26 -16.20
C ILE A 87 3.77 20.95 -15.60
N PHE A 88 3.80 20.22 -14.47
CA PHE A 88 5.02 19.77 -13.78
C PHE A 88 6.01 19.06 -14.72
N ASP A 89 7.32 19.09 -14.41
CA ASP A 89 8.29 18.22 -15.09
C ASP A 89 8.04 16.76 -14.69
N ALA A 90 8.21 15.82 -15.62
CA ALA A 90 8.03 14.41 -15.32
C ALA A 90 9.14 13.53 -15.90
N ARG A 91 9.64 12.61 -15.08
CA ARG A 91 10.65 11.62 -15.45
C ARG A 91 10.09 10.22 -15.23
N PHE A 92 10.31 9.33 -16.19
CA PHE A 92 9.78 7.96 -16.17
C PHE A 92 10.90 6.97 -16.43
N VAL A 93 11.13 6.05 -15.49
CA VAL A 93 12.24 5.09 -15.54
C VAL A 93 11.72 3.69 -15.23
N ALA A 94 12.11 2.71 -16.04
CA ALA A 94 11.85 1.31 -15.75
C ALA A 94 12.84 0.82 -14.68
N LYS A 95 12.33 0.37 -13.53
CA LYS A 95 13.15 -0.04 -12.38
C LYS A 95 12.35 -0.96 -11.46
N ASP A 96 12.93 -2.09 -11.07
CA ASP A 96 12.41 -2.87 -9.95
C ASP A 96 12.62 -2.07 -8.66
N CYS A 97 11.53 -1.63 -8.05
CA CYS A 97 11.53 -0.82 -6.83
C CYS A 97 11.37 -1.67 -5.56
N PHE A 98 11.24 -2.99 -5.69
CA PHE A 98 11.02 -3.92 -4.59
C PHE A 98 12.26 -4.78 -4.34
N GLY A 99 12.90 -5.31 -5.39
CA GLY A 99 14.12 -6.11 -5.26
C GLY A 99 15.40 -5.29 -5.28
N GLU A 100 15.39 -4.11 -5.89
CA GLU A 100 16.60 -3.32 -6.13
C GLU A 100 16.57 -1.96 -5.42
N TRP A 101 17.77 -1.46 -5.10
CA TRP A 101 17.95 -0.11 -4.61
C TRP A 101 17.71 0.91 -5.73
N ILE A 102 16.89 1.94 -5.48
CA ILE A 102 16.55 2.96 -6.50
C ILE A 102 17.49 4.16 -6.50
N GLY A 103 18.46 4.24 -5.58
CA GLY A 103 19.39 5.38 -5.54
C GLY A 103 20.46 5.38 -6.63
N ASP A 104 20.48 4.34 -7.48
CA ASP A 104 21.22 4.32 -8.74
C ASP A 104 20.47 5.02 -9.89
N VAL A 105 19.17 5.33 -9.71
CA VAL A 105 18.37 6.08 -10.67
C VAL A 105 18.80 7.55 -10.64
N PRO A 106 19.32 8.13 -11.74
CA PRO A 106 19.94 9.46 -11.71
C PRO A 106 19.04 10.58 -11.16
N ILE A 107 17.76 10.60 -11.54
CA ILE A 107 16.81 11.62 -11.05
C ILE A 107 16.49 11.46 -9.56
N VAL A 108 16.46 10.23 -9.04
CA VAL A 108 16.24 9.97 -7.61
C VAL A 108 17.46 10.44 -6.81
N GLN A 109 18.67 10.17 -7.32
CA GLN A 109 19.90 10.65 -6.71
C GLN A 109 20.02 12.18 -6.73
N GLU A 110 19.61 12.82 -7.83
CA GLU A 110 19.58 14.28 -7.99
C GLU A 110 18.64 14.95 -6.99
N VAL A 111 17.41 14.43 -6.84
CA VAL A 111 16.45 14.93 -5.85
C VAL A 111 16.94 14.66 -4.43
N GLY A 112 17.48 13.47 -4.19
CA GLY A 112 18.06 13.07 -2.92
C GLY A 112 17.41 11.83 -2.36
N ILE A 113 18.25 10.87 -1.95
CA ILE A 113 17.85 9.63 -1.31
C ILE A 113 18.87 9.27 -0.22
N ASP A 114 18.38 8.95 0.97
CA ASP A 114 19.18 8.53 2.12
C ASP A 114 19.32 7.00 2.14
N GLY A 115 20.51 6.50 1.81
CA GLY A 115 20.83 5.07 1.85
C GLY A 115 21.06 4.50 3.26
N SER A 116 21.09 5.36 4.29
CA SER A 116 21.37 4.97 5.68
C SER A 116 20.12 4.68 6.51
N VAL A 117 18.92 4.85 5.94
CA VAL A 117 17.65 4.55 6.63
C VAL A 117 17.44 3.06 6.88
N GLY A 118 16.72 2.75 7.97
CA GLY A 118 16.31 1.40 8.34
C GLY A 118 17.19 0.73 9.40
N PRO A 119 16.92 -0.55 9.70
CA PRO A 119 17.70 -1.35 10.66
C PRO A 119 19.18 -1.38 10.31
N GLY A 120 20.05 -1.15 11.30
CA GLY A 120 21.50 -1.07 11.10
C GLY A 120 21.98 0.27 10.53
N GLY A 121 21.09 1.25 10.36
CA GLY A 121 21.43 2.63 10.02
C GLY A 121 22.27 3.32 11.08
N ASN A 122 23.08 4.30 10.66
CA ASN A 122 23.89 5.08 11.58
C ASN A 122 23.01 6.07 12.36
N MET A 123 22.89 5.92 13.68
CA MET A 123 22.07 6.81 14.51
C MET A 123 22.44 8.30 14.42
N MET A 124 23.70 8.63 14.12
CA MET A 124 24.10 10.02 13.87
C MET A 124 23.61 10.51 12.50
N ALA A 125 23.60 9.65 11.48
CA ALA A 125 23.03 9.99 10.17
C ALA A 125 21.50 10.13 10.25
N ALA A 126 20.82 9.30 11.05
CA ALA A 126 19.38 9.45 11.27
C ALA A 126 19.00 10.77 11.97
N ARG A 127 19.88 11.34 12.79
CA ARG A 127 19.63 12.60 13.53
C ARG A 127 20.12 13.85 12.82
N TRP A 128 21.24 13.77 12.10
CA TRP A 128 21.94 14.93 11.54
C TRP A 128 22.34 14.76 10.08
N GLY A 129 22.01 13.62 9.48
CA GLY A 129 22.31 13.29 8.08
C GLY A 129 21.34 13.94 7.09
N LYS A 130 21.70 13.83 5.82
CA LYS A 130 20.85 14.28 4.70
C LYS A 130 19.66 13.33 4.59
N THR A 131 18.44 13.86 4.69
CA THR A 131 17.21 13.09 4.42
C THR A 131 17.00 12.92 2.91
N GLY A 132 15.99 12.13 2.52
CA GLY A 132 15.49 12.16 1.15
C GLY A 132 15.02 13.55 0.73
N GLY A 133 14.79 13.71 -0.58
CA GLY A 133 14.38 14.99 -1.18
C GLY A 133 12.90 15.08 -1.54
N PHE A 134 12.17 13.97 -1.60
CA PHE A 134 10.77 13.97 -2.05
C PHE A 134 9.81 14.35 -0.93
N ASP A 135 8.79 15.13 -1.27
CA ASP A 135 7.68 15.50 -0.38
C ASP A 135 6.70 14.34 -0.19
N VAL A 136 6.43 13.64 -1.29
CA VAL A 136 5.44 12.58 -1.33
C VAL A 136 6.00 11.38 -2.09
N VAL A 137 5.87 10.20 -1.49
CA VAL A 137 6.04 8.91 -2.17
C VAL A 137 4.68 8.25 -2.28
N THR A 138 4.33 7.74 -3.45
CA THR A 138 3.02 7.13 -3.69
C THR A 138 3.17 5.67 -4.11
N MET A 139 2.25 4.85 -3.62
CA MET A 139 2.17 3.42 -3.93
C MET A 139 0.71 3.02 -4.11
N MET A 140 0.15 3.30 -5.29
CA MET A 140 -1.26 2.99 -5.60
C MET A 140 -1.36 1.58 -6.16
N PHE A 141 -2.01 0.66 -5.43
CA PHE A 141 -2.24 -0.72 -5.85
C PHE A 141 -0.95 -1.48 -6.23
N THR A 142 0.12 -1.30 -5.47
CA THR A 142 1.43 -1.82 -5.87
C THR A 142 2.27 -2.40 -4.72
N MET A 143 2.11 -1.94 -3.48
CA MET A 143 3.00 -2.38 -2.40
C MET A 143 2.90 -3.88 -2.07
N HIS A 144 1.75 -4.52 -2.34
CA HIS A 144 1.52 -5.93 -2.06
C HIS A 144 2.42 -6.86 -2.90
N TYR A 145 2.93 -6.41 -4.05
CA TYR A 145 3.92 -7.18 -4.81
C TYR A 145 5.26 -7.32 -4.07
N SER A 146 5.61 -6.39 -3.18
CA SER A 146 6.85 -6.47 -2.38
C SER A 146 6.79 -7.50 -1.25
N PHE A 147 5.60 -7.99 -0.89
CA PHE A 147 5.38 -8.94 0.21
C PHE A 147 5.61 -10.40 -0.17
N GLU A 148 6.22 -10.64 -1.34
CA GLU A 148 6.73 -11.95 -1.75
C GLU A 148 7.69 -12.55 -0.72
N ASN A 149 8.62 -11.74 -0.22
CA ASN A 149 9.54 -12.12 0.84
C ASN A 149 9.97 -10.90 1.67
N GLU A 150 10.57 -11.15 2.82
CA GLU A 150 10.96 -10.10 3.76
C GLU A 150 12.01 -9.16 3.17
N GLN A 151 12.94 -9.67 2.36
CA GLN A 151 14.00 -8.89 1.73
C GLN A 151 13.41 -7.82 0.80
N LYS A 152 12.43 -8.19 -0.05
CA LYS A 152 11.72 -7.27 -0.95
C LYS A 152 10.89 -6.24 -0.17
N ALA A 153 10.18 -6.66 0.88
CA ALA A 153 9.40 -5.74 1.71
C ALA A 153 10.31 -4.70 2.41
N ARG A 154 11.47 -5.12 2.92
CA ARG A 154 12.47 -4.24 3.55
C ARG A 154 13.16 -3.32 2.55
N MET A 155 13.49 -3.79 1.36
CA MET A 155 14.06 -2.96 0.30
C MET A 155 13.06 -1.91 -0.19
N MET A 156 11.80 -2.28 -0.37
CA MET A 156 10.71 -1.35 -0.67
C MET A 156 10.61 -0.24 0.40
N LEU A 157 10.57 -0.61 1.69
CA LEU A 157 10.55 0.36 2.79
C LEU A 157 11.79 1.26 2.79
N LYS A 158 12.97 0.71 2.49
CA LYS A 158 14.22 1.47 2.37
C LYS A 158 14.15 2.50 1.24
N ASN A 159 13.66 2.09 0.06
CA ASN A 159 13.49 2.97 -1.09
C ASN A 159 12.50 4.10 -0.79
N VAL A 160 11.36 3.79 -0.17
CA VAL A 160 10.34 4.78 0.23
C VAL A 160 10.90 5.74 1.27
N ALA A 161 11.36 5.22 2.40
CA ALA A 161 11.75 6.00 3.55
C ALA A 161 13.06 6.78 3.32
N GLY A 162 13.92 6.29 2.43
CA GLY A 162 15.14 6.98 2.02
C GLY A 162 14.85 8.12 1.04
N SER A 163 13.81 8.01 0.22
CA SER A 163 13.42 9.04 -0.75
C SER A 163 12.67 10.20 -0.11
N LEU A 164 11.92 9.94 0.97
CA LEU A 164 11.18 10.97 1.69
C LEU A 164 12.09 11.90 2.48
N LYS A 165 11.82 13.21 2.39
CA LYS A 165 12.32 14.17 3.38
C LYS A 165 11.60 13.98 4.71
N LYS A 166 12.18 14.52 5.80
CA LYS A 166 11.47 14.59 7.09
C LYS A 166 10.16 15.38 6.95
N GLY A 167 9.08 14.85 7.51
CA GLY A 167 7.71 15.36 7.34
C GLY A 167 7.03 14.92 6.03
N GLY A 168 7.77 14.30 5.11
CA GLY A 168 7.23 13.78 3.86
C GLY A 168 6.25 12.64 4.08
N ARG A 169 5.38 12.40 3.09
CA ARG A 169 4.24 11.49 3.21
C ARG A 169 4.37 10.31 2.25
N LEU A 170 4.24 9.10 2.79
CA LEU A 170 3.95 7.91 1.99
C LEU A 170 2.42 7.76 1.92
N ILE A 171 1.86 7.76 0.71
CA ILE A 171 0.44 7.58 0.48
C ILE A 171 0.24 6.35 -0.40
N GLY A 172 -0.70 5.47 -0.05
CA GLY A 172 -0.93 4.29 -0.87
C GLY A 172 -2.29 3.66 -0.70
N VAL A 173 -2.51 2.66 -1.54
CA VAL A 173 -3.68 1.79 -1.55
C VAL A 173 -3.20 0.36 -1.68
N CYS A 174 -3.76 -0.54 -0.87
CA CYS A 174 -3.53 -1.97 -1.00
C CYS A 174 -4.76 -2.78 -0.56
N PRO A 175 -4.81 -4.06 -0.96
CA PRO A 175 -5.75 -5.03 -0.41
C PRO A 175 -5.75 -5.02 1.11
N ASN A 176 -6.95 -5.03 1.70
CA ASN A 176 -7.12 -4.97 3.13
C ASN A 176 -6.96 -6.37 3.75
N SER A 177 -5.85 -6.59 4.46
CA SER A 177 -5.58 -7.89 5.09
C SER A 177 -6.60 -8.28 6.16
N ASP A 178 -7.35 -7.35 6.76
CA ASP A 178 -8.41 -7.69 7.72
C ASP A 178 -9.55 -8.45 7.01
N ILE A 179 -9.89 -8.05 5.78
CA ILE A 179 -10.88 -8.72 4.93
C ILE A 179 -10.35 -10.08 4.51
N ILE A 180 -9.11 -10.14 4.02
CA ILE A 180 -8.46 -11.40 3.61
C ILE A 180 -8.45 -12.39 4.78
N SER A 181 -7.99 -11.97 5.95
CA SER A 181 -7.90 -12.79 7.17
C SER A 181 -9.28 -13.33 7.56
N SER A 182 -10.29 -12.47 7.57
CA SER A 182 -11.67 -12.85 7.89
C SER A 182 -12.24 -13.88 6.90
N ARG A 183 -12.01 -13.69 5.59
CA ARG A 183 -12.48 -14.62 4.54
C ARG A 183 -11.77 -15.99 4.64
N VAL A 184 -10.47 -15.99 4.92
CA VAL A 184 -9.67 -17.21 5.11
C VAL A 184 -10.12 -17.98 6.34
N ALA A 185 -10.27 -17.31 7.50
CA ALA A 185 -10.76 -17.96 8.72
C ALA A 185 -12.17 -18.54 8.53
N ALA A 186 -13.07 -17.78 7.90
CA ALA A 186 -14.43 -18.25 7.60
C ALA A 186 -14.44 -19.49 6.68
N TRP A 187 -13.54 -19.53 5.69
CA TRP A 187 -13.39 -20.69 4.81
C TRP A 187 -12.95 -21.94 5.58
N HIS A 188 -11.95 -21.82 6.47
CA HIS A 188 -11.48 -22.94 7.30
C HIS A 188 -12.54 -23.42 8.28
N GLN A 189 -13.25 -22.49 8.92
CA GLN A 189 -14.35 -22.81 9.84
C GLN A 189 -15.46 -23.58 9.12
N LYS A 190 -15.88 -23.12 7.94
CA LYS A 190 -16.90 -23.81 7.13
C LYS A 190 -16.50 -25.25 6.81
N ARG A 191 -15.24 -25.49 6.41
CA ARG A 191 -14.75 -26.85 6.12
C ARG A 191 -14.69 -27.74 7.35
N LYS A 192 -14.34 -27.18 8.51
CA LYS A 192 -14.37 -27.89 9.78
C LYS A 192 -15.80 -28.34 10.10
N ASP A 193 -16.77 -27.44 9.93
CA ASP A 193 -18.18 -27.74 10.19
C ASP A 193 -18.73 -28.79 9.20
N GLU A 194 -18.35 -28.72 7.92
CA GLU A 194 -18.70 -29.73 6.91
C GLU A 194 -18.15 -31.12 7.26
N LYS A 195 -16.90 -31.22 7.75
CA LYS A 195 -16.29 -32.49 8.20
C LYS A 195 -16.97 -33.07 9.44
N VAL A 196 -17.35 -32.21 10.40
CA VAL A 196 -18.09 -32.63 11.60
C VAL A 196 -19.47 -33.16 11.20
N GLN A 197 -20.14 -32.52 10.23
CA GLN A 197 -21.44 -32.96 9.73
C GLN A 197 -21.37 -34.24 8.87
N SER A 198 -20.29 -34.48 8.14
CA SER A 198 -20.11 -35.68 7.33
C SER A 198 -19.74 -36.94 8.15
N GLY A 199 -19.49 -36.81 9.45
CA GLY A 199 -19.10 -37.92 10.31
C GLY A 199 -17.65 -38.39 10.12
N GLU A 200 -16.85 -37.65 9.37
CA GLU A 200 -15.40 -37.85 9.26
C GLU A 200 -14.72 -37.31 10.53
N ASN A 201 -14.85 -38.04 11.63
CA ASN A 201 -14.02 -37.83 12.82
C ASN A 201 -12.58 -38.24 12.48
N GLY A 202 -11.77 -37.26 12.05
CA GLY A 202 -10.33 -37.40 12.01
C GLY A 202 -9.79 -37.61 13.43
N ASP A 203 -9.13 -38.74 13.64
CA ASP A 203 -8.37 -39.07 14.83
C ASP A 203 -7.34 -37.96 15.11
N ALA A 204 -7.58 -37.16 16.14
CA ALA A 204 -6.63 -36.17 16.62
C ALA A 204 -5.62 -36.86 17.55
N THR A 205 -4.77 -37.73 16.99
CA THR A 205 -3.52 -38.13 17.63
C THR A 205 -2.38 -37.26 17.10
N HIS A 206 -2.12 -36.16 17.78
CA HIS A 206 -0.74 -35.75 18.01
C HIS A 206 -0.56 -35.48 19.50
N ALA A 207 0.28 -36.33 20.09
CA ALA A 207 0.48 -36.50 21.50
C ALA A 207 1.02 -35.25 22.18
N SER A 208 0.39 -34.86 23.28
CA SER A 208 1.02 -34.12 24.36
C SER A 208 1.84 -35.09 25.22
N ASN A 209 3.17 -34.98 25.22
CA ASN A 209 3.97 -35.09 26.45
C ASN A 209 5.44 -34.74 26.22
N GLY A 210 5.98 -33.84 27.04
CA GLY A 210 7.43 -33.66 27.18
C GLY A 210 7.86 -32.22 27.48
N SER A 211 7.73 -31.80 28.74
CA SER A 211 8.40 -30.60 29.26
C SER A 211 9.92 -30.76 29.20
N SER A 212 10.61 -29.82 28.53
CA SER A 212 11.92 -29.33 28.96
C SER A 212 12.19 -27.95 28.36
N ASN A 213 12.44 -26.97 29.23
CA ASN A 213 12.88 -25.62 28.90
C ASN A 213 14.25 -25.65 28.19
N THR A 214 14.34 -25.19 26.94
CA THR A 214 15.39 -24.31 26.36
C THR A 214 15.00 -23.99 24.91
N PRO A 215 14.99 -22.72 24.43
CA PRO A 215 14.75 -22.44 23.01
C PRO A 215 16.06 -22.58 22.19
N PRO A 216 16.11 -23.36 21.10
CA PRO A 216 17.17 -23.25 20.09
C PRO A 216 16.87 -22.13 19.08
N PRO A 217 17.88 -21.66 18.32
CA PRO A 217 17.78 -20.45 17.51
C PRO A 217 16.91 -20.66 16.26
N ALA A 218 16.27 -19.57 15.82
CA ALA A 218 15.43 -19.52 14.64
C ALA A 218 16.20 -19.95 13.39
N GLU A 219 15.79 -21.07 12.79
CA GLU A 219 16.10 -21.38 11.40
C GLU A 219 15.04 -20.73 10.51
N GLU A 220 15.52 -19.97 9.52
CA GLU A 220 14.75 -19.34 8.47
C GLU A 220 14.06 -20.44 7.64
N GLY A 221 12.77 -20.66 7.91
CA GLY A 221 11.96 -21.60 7.14
C GLY A 221 11.54 -21.00 5.81
N GLU A 222 12.25 -21.38 4.75
CA GLU A 222 11.77 -21.26 3.37
C GLU A 222 10.42 -22.00 3.27
N VAL A 223 9.36 -21.29 2.85
CA VAL A 223 8.07 -21.92 2.56
C VAL A 223 8.22 -22.61 1.21
N GLU A 224 8.20 -23.95 1.21
CA GLU A 224 8.34 -24.80 0.01
C GLU A 224 7.43 -24.32 -1.14
N GLU A 225 8.03 -24.05 -2.31
CA GLU A 225 7.36 -23.53 -3.51
C GLU A 225 6.46 -24.55 -4.25
N ASP A 226 6.38 -25.79 -3.78
CA ASP A 226 5.60 -26.85 -4.43
C ASP A 226 4.29 -27.14 -3.69
N ALA A 227 3.42 -26.13 -3.59
CA ALA A 227 2.03 -26.38 -3.19
C ALA A 227 1.30 -27.13 -4.32
N ASP A 228 0.90 -28.37 -4.04
CA ASP A 228 0.02 -29.17 -4.89
C ASP A 228 -1.27 -28.38 -5.21
N ASP A 229 -1.38 -27.88 -6.45
CA ASP A 229 -2.52 -27.14 -7.00
C ASP A 229 -3.85 -27.92 -6.92
N SER A 230 -3.83 -29.20 -6.51
CA SER A 230 -5.00 -30.04 -6.30
C SER A 230 -5.61 -29.91 -4.88
N ALA A 231 -4.88 -29.36 -3.90
CA ALA A 231 -5.40 -29.17 -2.55
C ALA A 231 -6.47 -28.06 -2.52
N PRO A 232 -7.59 -28.24 -1.78
CA PRO A 232 -8.59 -27.20 -1.66
C PRO A 232 -7.99 -25.98 -0.95
N SER A 233 -8.09 -24.81 -1.59
CA SER A 233 -7.62 -23.52 -1.05
C SER A 233 -8.76 -22.51 -0.92
N PRO A 234 -8.63 -21.49 -0.04
CA PRO A 234 -9.59 -20.41 0.05
C PRO A 234 -9.75 -19.68 -1.29
N ARG A 235 -11.00 -19.48 -1.67
CA ARG A 235 -11.39 -18.68 -2.84
C ARG A 235 -12.70 -17.97 -2.58
N TRP A 236 -12.84 -16.74 -3.08
CA TRP A 236 -14.08 -15.97 -3.02
C TRP A 236 -14.09 -14.90 -4.12
N GLY A 237 -15.23 -14.26 -4.30
CA GLY A 237 -15.41 -13.23 -5.32
C GLY A 237 -16.83 -13.25 -5.88
N ASN A 238 -17.01 -12.50 -6.96
CA ASN A 238 -18.26 -12.38 -7.70
C ASN A 238 -17.96 -12.31 -9.21
N SER A 239 -18.88 -11.78 -10.03
CA SER A 239 -18.67 -11.71 -11.48
C SER A 239 -17.55 -10.75 -11.91
N LEU A 240 -17.19 -9.78 -11.05
CA LEU A 240 -16.23 -8.71 -11.35
C LEU A 240 -14.83 -8.96 -10.80
N TYR A 241 -14.72 -9.73 -9.72
CA TYR A 241 -13.43 -10.05 -9.12
C TYR A 241 -13.39 -11.45 -8.52
N ASN A 242 -12.20 -12.04 -8.48
CA ASN A 242 -11.97 -13.32 -7.81
C ASN A 242 -10.62 -13.30 -7.08
N VAL A 243 -10.62 -13.81 -5.85
CA VAL A 243 -9.41 -14.08 -5.08
C VAL A 243 -9.26 -15.58 -4.92
N LYS A 244 -8.07 -16.09 -5.23
CA LYS A 244 -7.73 -17.50 -5.09
C LYS A 244 -6.33 -17.66 -4.48
N PHE A 245 -6.23 -18.36 -3.35
CA PHE A 245 -4.94 -18.78 -2.81
C PHE A 245 -4.39 -20.00 -3.56
N THR A 246 -3.06 -20.07 -3.70
CA THR A 246 -2.35 -21.18 -4.38
C THR A 246 -1.66 -22.14 -3.41
N GLY A 247 -1.90 -22.01 -2.10
CA GLY A 247 -1.26 -22.85 -1.09
C GLY A 247 -2.01 -22.94 0.23
N VAL A 248 -1.37 -23.53 1.23
CA VAL A 248 -1.88 -23.61 2.60
C VAL A 248 -2.07 -22.20 3.16
N THR A 249 -3.12 -22.01 3.95
CA THR A 249 -3.42 -20.74 4.62
C THR A 249 -3.68 -20.99 6.10
N PRO A 250 -3.41 -20.01 6.98
CA PRO A 250 -3.55 -20.19 8.42
C PRO A 250 -5.04 -20.37 8.80
N PRO A 251 -5.40 -21.43 9.55
CA PRO A 251 -6.81 -21.70 9.91
C PRO A 251 -7.51 -20.58 10.68
N ASP A 252 -6.76 -19.82 11.46
CA ASP A 252 -7.23 -18.68 12.24
C ASP A 252 -7.21 -17.35 11.46
N GLY A 253 -6.75 -17.37 10.20
CA GLY A 253 -6.57 -16.18 9.38
C GLY A 253 -5.36 -15.31 9.78
N VAL A 254 -4.53 -15.75 10.73
CA VAL A 254 -3.37 -14.98 11.21
C VAL A 254 -2.12 -15.34 10.40
N PHE A 255 -1.78 -14.47 9.45
CA PHE A 255 -0.66 -14.67 8.52
C PHE A 255 0.71 -14.52 9.20
N ARG A 256 1.38 -15.65 9.45
CA ARG A 256 2.75 -15.74 10.00
C ARG A 256 3.56 -16.81 9.26
N PRO A 257 4.70 -16.49 8.62
CA PRO A 257 5.44 -15.22 8.67
C PRO A 257 4.70 -14.04 7.99
N ALA A 258 5.22 -12.82 8.08
CA ALA A 258 4.53 -11.63 7.56
C ALA A 258 4.53 -11.52 6.02
N THR A 259 5.27 -12.38 5.32
CA THR A 259 5.47 -12.35 3.86
C THR A 259 5.26 -13.74 3.26
N GLY A 260 5.13 -13.83 1.93
CA GLY A 260 5.07 -15.10 1.18
C GLY A 260 3.66 -15.67 0.96
N TRP A 261 2.61 -15.01 1.49
CA TRP A 261 1.23 -15.48 1.33
C TRP A 261 0.65 -15.10 -0.02
N LYS A 262 0.95 -15.92 -1.03
CA LYS A 262 0.57 -15.72 -2.43
C LYS A 262 -0.92 -15.97 -2.67
N TYR A 263 -1.55 -15.06 -3.41
CA TYR A 263 -2.87 -15.26 -4.00
C TYR A 263 -2.93 -14.63 -5.40
N THR A 264 -3.85 -15.14 -6.22
CA THR A 264 -4.21 -14.51 -7.49
C THR A 264 -5.42 -13.63 -7.28
N TYR A 265 -5.34 -12.40 -7.80
CA TYR A 265 -6.45 -11.47 -7.88
C TYR A 265 -6.84 -11.31 -9.35
N TRP A 266 -8.03 -11.75 -9.72
CA TRP A 266 -8.57 -11.54 -11.06
C TRP A 266 -9.61 -10.42 -11.00
N MET A 267 -9.52 -9.49 -11.95
CA MET A 267 -10.52 -8.46 -12.25
C MET A 267 -10.36 -8.07 -13.72
N GLU A 268 -11.44 -7.70 -14.40
CA GLU A 268 -11.44 -7.45 -15.87
C GLU A 268 -10.37 -6.44 -16.33
N GLU A 269 -9.97 -5.51 -15.45
CA GLU A 269 -8.93 -4.50 -15.72
C GLU A 269 -7.59 -4.76 -15.01
N ALA A 270 -7.49 -5.78 -14.16
CA ALA A 270 -6.27 -6.07 -13.40
C ALA A 270 -5.23 -6.82 -14.23
N VAL A 271 -3.96 -6.65 -13.88
CA VAL A 271 -2.85 -7.41 -14.46
C VAL A 271 -2.82 -8.79 -13.82
N ASP A 272 -2.68 -9.85 -14.61
CA ASP A 272 -2.59 -11.23 -14.13
C ASP A 272 -1.21 -11.52 -13.51
N VAL A 273 -0.92 -10.86 -12.39
CA VAL A 273 0.33 -10.99 -11.62
C VAL A 273 -0.02 -11.47 -10.21
N PRO A 274 0.72 -12.44 -9.64
CA PRO A 274 0.49 -12.85 -8.26
C PRO A 274 0.64 -11.69 -7.28
N GLU A 275 -0.31 -11.59 -6.34
CA GLU A 275 -0.26 -10.66 -5.22
C GLU A 275 0.10 -11.41 -3.94
N TYR A 276 0.53 -10.67 -2.91
CA TYR A 276 0.86 -11.22 -1.60
C TYR A 276 0.11 -10.50 -0.51
N VAL A 277 -0.36 -11.24 0.50
CA VAL A 277 -1.03 -10.64 1.66
C VAL A 277 -0.06 -9.70 2.36
N VAL A 278 -0.57 -8.53 2.75
CA VAL A 278 0.14 -7.53 3.57
C VAL A 278 -0.48 -7.52 4.96
N PRO A 279 -0.02 -8.36 5.91
CA PRO A 279 -0.56 -8.37 7.27
C PRO A 279 -0.31 -7.01 7.91
N TRP A 280 -1.36 -6.22 8.11
CA TRP A 280 -1.20 -4.78 8.26
C TRP A 280 -0.39 -4.37 9.48
N GLU A 281 -0.65 -5.01 10.63
CA GLU A 281 0.10 -4.70 11.86
C GLU A 281 1.57 -5.10 11.75
N ALA A 282 1.90 -6.14 10.98
CA ALA A 282 3.29 -6.49 10.70
C ALA A 282 3.94 -5.46 9.76
N PHE A 283 3.21 -5.00 8.73
CA PHE A 283 3.68 -3.91 7.87
C PHE A 283 3.90 -2.61 8.64
N ARG A 284 2.97 -2.21 9.52
CA ARG A 284 3.11 -1.03 10.37
C ARG A 284 4.35 -1.11 11.25
N ALA A 285 4.58 -2.26 11.91
CA ALA A 285 5.77 -2.48 12.72
C ALA A 285 7.06 -2.43 11.87
N LEU A 286 7.06 -3.04 10.69
CA LEU A 286 8.20 -2.95 9.77
C LEU A 286 8.45 -1.50 9.30
N ALA A 287 7.41 -0.71 9.08
CA ALA A 287 7.53 0.69 8.66
C ALA A 287 8.15 1.58 9.76
N GLU A 288 7.88 1.30 11.04
CA GLU A 288 8.47 2.01 12.18
C GLU A 288 10.00 1.88 12.23
N ASP A 289 10.55 0.73 11.83
CA ASP A 289 12.01 0.52 11.70
C ASP A 289 12.66 1.52 10.71
N TYR A 290 11.87 2.14 9.84
CA TYR A 290 12.31 3.10 8.82
C TYR A 290 11.85 4.54 9.11
N ASN A 291 11.44 4.83 10.35
CA ASN A 291 10.91 6.13 10.78
C ASN A 291 9.66 6.55 9.98
N LEU A 292 8.80 5.60 9.64
CA LEU A 292 7.50 5.88 9.05
C LEU A 292 6.41 5.63 10.09
N GLU A 293 5.69 6.67 10.47
CA GLU A 293 4.58 6.59 11.41
C GLU A 293 3.24 6.63 10.67
N GLN A 294 2.36 5.68 10.95
CA GLN A 294 1.02 5.67 10.37
C GLN A 294 0.21 6.86 10.89
N ARG A 295 -0.33 7.66 9.97
CA ARG A 295 -1.26 8.76 10.27
C ARG A 295 -2.68 8.48 9.79
N TYR A 296 -2.84 7.55 8.86
CA TYR A 296 -4.14 7.23 8.30
C TYR A 296 -4.21 5.78 7.80
N ARG A 297 -5.36 5.14 8.03
CA ARG A 297 -5.77 3.89 7.40
C ARG A 297 -7.30 3.82 7.42
N LYS A 298 -7.95 3.67 6.27
CA LYS A 298 -9.40 3.46 6.18
C LYS A 298 -9.77 2.61 4.97
N SER A 299 -10.79 1.76 5.10
CA SER A 299 -11.36 1.06 3.95
C SER A 299 -11.95 2.05 2.94
N PHE A 300 -12.08 1.67 1.68
CA PHE A 300 -12.68 2.56 0.67
C PHE A 300 -14.10 2.99 1.03
N LEU A 301 -14.88 2.10 1.65
CA LEU A 301 -16.24 2.40 2.09
C LEU A 301 -16.24 3.38 3.26
N ASP A 302 -15.32 3.23 4.24
CA ASP A 302 -15.21 4.19 5.35
C ASP A 302 -14.73 5.58 4.88
N ILE A 303 -13.86 5.61 3.86
CA ILE A 303 -13.44 6.87 3.21
C ILE A 303 -14.64 7.57 2.59
N TRP A 304 -15.45 6.82 1.85
CA TRP A 304 -16.67 7.36 1.27
C TRP A 304 -17.61 7.89 2.34
N GLU A 305 -17.86 7.11 3.39
CA GLU A 305 -18.77 7.49 4.47
C GLU A 305 -18.31 8.77 5.19
N SER A 306 -17.01 8.95 5.40
CA SER A 306 -16.49 10.16 6.06
C SER A 306 -16.40 11.38 5.15
N ASP A 307 -16.10 11.20 3.86
CA ASP A 307 -15.68 12.30 2.99
C ASP A 307 -16.74 12.68 1.92
N ASN A 308 -17.85 11.93 1.78
CA ASN A 308 -18.84 12.17 0.70
C ASN A 308 -19.58 13.52 0.77
N ASN A 309 -19.59 14.18 1.92
CA ASN A 309 -20.23 15.48 2.14
C ASN A 309 -19.20 16.62 2.26
N ASP A 310 -17.92 16.33 2.00
CA ASP A 310 -16.89 17.35 1.99
C ASP A 310 -17.18 18.42 0.89
N PRO A 311 -17.01 19.72 1.18
CA PRO A 311 -17.32 20.80 0.23
C PRO A 311 -16.53 20.76 -1.09
N ILE A 312 -15.37 20.09 -1.12
CA ILE A 312 -14.51 19.95 -2.29
C ILE A 312 -14.73 18.58 -2.94
N LEU A 313 -14.69 17.50 -2.16
CA LEU A 313 -14.77 16.13 -2.67
C LEU A 313 -16.19 15.73 -3.06
N GLY A 314 -17.21 16.23 -2.35
CA GLY A 314 -18.60 15.95 -2.63
C GLY A 314 -19.03 16.36 -4.04
N PRO A 315 -18.80 17.62 -4.48
CA PRO A 315 -19.07 18.06 -5.84
C PRO A 315 -18.19 17.35 -6.88
N LEU A 316 -16.94 17.03 -6.54
CA LEU A 316 -16.05 16.26 -7.42
C LEU A 316 -16.58 14.84 -7.67
N ALA A 317 -17.10 14.17 -6.64
CA ALA A 317 -17.69 12.83 -6.75
C ALA A 317 -18.88 12.80 -7.72
N VAL A 318 -19.69 13.86 -7.79
CA VAL A 318 -20.77 14.00 -8.79
C VAL A 318 -20.18 14.15 -10.19
N ARG A 319 -19.20 15.05 -10.37
CA ARG A 319 -18.55 15.30 -11.68
C ARG A 319 -17.84 14.06 -12.23
N MET A 320 -17.30 13.22 -11.35
CA MET A 320 -16.62 11.96 -11.71
C MET A 320 -17.59 10.77 -11.86
N GLY A 321 -18.90 10.96 -11.62
CA GLY A 321 -19.90 9.90 -11.75
C GLY A 321 -19.92 8.87 -10.61
N VAL A 322 -19.17 9.12 -9.53
CA VAL A 322 -19.11 8.26 -8.33
C VAL A 322 -20.46 8.26 -7.59
N ARG A 323 -21.22 9.36 -7.67
CA ARG A 323 -22.63 9.45 -7.26
C ARG A 323 -23.42 10.28 -8.28
N LYS A 324 -24.74 10.09 -8.33
CA LYS A 324 -25.61 10.74 -9.33
C LYS A 324 -25.89 12.22 -9.06
N PHE A 325 -26.03 12.61 -7.79
CA PHE A 325 -26.33 13.98 -7.35
C PHE A 325 -25.77 14.22 -5.95
N GLU A 326 -25.67 15.48 -5.53
CA GLU A 326 -25.14 15.88 -4.22
C GLU A 326 -25.98 15.33 -3.06
N GLY A 327 -25.33 14.73 -2.05
CA GLY A 327 -26.00 14.02 -0.96
C GLY A 327 -26.58 12.65 -1.33
N GLY A 328 -26.49 12.24 -2.60
CA GLY A 328 -26.94 10.92 -3.06
C GLY A 328 -25.97 9.79 -2.70
N PRO A 329 -26.43 8.52 -2.75
CA PRO A 329 -25.60 7.34 -2.48
C PRO A 329 -24.57 7.10 -3.59
N LEU A 330 -23.63 6.17 -3.33
CA LEU A 330 -22.73 5.66 -4.36
C LEU A 330 -23.51 5.14 -5.57
N ASN A 331 -23.01 5.43 -6.76
CA ASN A 331 -23.53 4.97 -8.03
C ASN A 331 -22.79 3.71 -8.49
N ILE A 332 -22.87 2.64 -7.70
CA ILE A 332 -22.26 1.34 -7.97
C ILE A 332 -23.24 0.21 -7.61
N SER A 333 -23.09 -0.94 -8.24
CA SER A 333 -23.77 -2.19 -7.92
C SER A 333 -23.25 -2.82 -6.62
N ASP A 334 -23.96 -3.81 -6.09
CA ASP A 334 -23.51 -4.55 -4.91
C ASP A 334 -22.22 -5.35 -5.18
N GLU A 335 -22.05 -5.87 -6.40
CA GLU A 335 -20.83 -6.59 -6.80
C GLU A 335 -19.62 -5.64 -6.88
N GLU A 336 -19.80 -4.45 -7.45
CA GLU A 336 -18.76 -3.41 -7.46
C GLU A 336 -18.44 -2.95 -6.05
N ARG A 337 -19.46 -2.79 -5.19
CA ARG A 337 -19.30 -2.42 -3.78
C ARG A 337 -18.49 -3.46 -3.02
N GLU A 338 -18.73 -4.75 -3.25
CA GLU A 338 -17.93 -5.82 -2.66
C GLU A 338 -16.48 -5.78 -3.16
N ALA A 339 -16.27 -5.58 -4.47
CA ALA A 339 -14.94 -5.51 -5.06
C ALA A 339 -14.11 -4.33 -4.53
N VAL A 340 -14.68 -3.11 -4.47
CA VAL A 340 -13.96 -1.94 -3.93
C VAL A 340 -13.77 -2.02 -2.42
N GLY A 341 -14.68 -2.70 -1.71
CA GLY A 341 -14.57 -2.96 -0.27
C GLY A 341 -13.39 -3.85 0.10
N PHE A 342 -12.75 -4.50 -0.87
CA PHE A 342 -11.53 -5.27 -0.68
C PHE A 342 -10.31 -4.40 -0.34
N TYR A 343 -10.34 -3.11 -0.68
CA TYR A 343 -9.18 -2.22 -0.55
C TYR A 343 -9.31 -1.24 0.61
N HIS A 344 -8.14 -0.81 1.11
CA HIS A 344 -8.03 0.34 1.99
C HIS A 344 -7.00 1.35 1.44
N ALA A 345 -7.08 2.59 1.91
CA ALA A 345 -6.05 3.59 1.68
C ALA A 345 -5.34 3.94 2.99
N PHE A 346 -4.09 4.35 2.89
CA PHE A 346 -3.26 4.68 4.04
C PHE A 346 -2.36 5.89 3.79
N CYS A 347 -1.87 6.48 4.88
CA CYS A 347 -0.85 7.52 4.88
C CYS A 347 0.13 7.30 6.04
N PHE A 348 1.42 7.35 5.76
CA PHE A 348 2.49 7.41 6.76
C PHE A 348 3.26 8.72 6.61
N THR A 349 3.79 9.22 7.71
CA THR A 349 4.68 10.39 7.75
C THR A 349 6.08 9.96 8.13
N LYS A 350 7.09 10.49 7.43
CA LYS A 350 8.50 10.32 7.76
C LYS A 350 8.88 11.21 8.94
N VAL A 351 9.38 10.64 10.04
CA VAL A 351 9.75 11.38 11.27
C VAL A 351 11.24 11.58 11.48
#